data_AF-A0A9K3GP60-F1
#
_entry.id   AF-A0A9K3GP60-F1
#
_cell.length_a   1.000
_cell.length_b   1.000
_cell.length_c   1.000
_cell.angle_alpha   90.00
_cell.angle_beta   90.00
_cell.angle_gamma   90.00
#
_symmetry.space_group_name_H-M   'P 1'
#
loop_
_entity.id
_entity.type
_entity.pdbx_description
1 polymer ?
#
loop_
_entity_poly.entity_id
_entity_poly.type
_entity_poly.pdbx_seq_one_letter_code
_entity_poly.pdbx_strand_id
1 'polypeptide(L)'
;LFSVGQQVGVRFLELGMARHNPGKRFTDPVSILKFVSKPLWTDMFGHPAKLASVSNSINYYIQDANPITDKYFSSRTSHSYIAGILQGIMENAGFPCTVETRITETGDAVFLVLFKK
;
A
#
# COMPACT_ATOMS: atom_id res chain seq x y z
N LEU A 1 -3.84 -11.11 -9.97
CA LEU A 1 -4.74 -10.11 -9.36
C LEU A 1 -4.13 -8.71 -9.23
N PHE A 2 -2.81 -8.57 -9.36
CA PHE A 2 -2.11 -7.28 -9.30
C PHE A 2 -2.76 -6.15 -10.12
N SER A 3 -3.01 -6.36 -11.42
CA SER A 3 -3.61 -5.33 -12.31
C SER A 3 -5.03 -4.92 -11.90
N VAL A 4 -5.80 -5.84 -11.33
CA VAL A 4 -7.12 -5.55 -10.75
C VAL A 4 -6.95 -4.70 -9.50
N GLY A 5 -5.99 -5.06 -8.64
CA GLY A 5 -5.63 -4.27 -7.46
C GLY A 5 -5.25 -2.83 -7.81
N GLN A 6 -4.47 -2.61 -8.86
CA GLN A 6 -4.09 -1.25 -9.31
C GLN A 6 -5.30 -0.37 -9.61
N GLN A 7 -6.28 -0.89 -10.35
CA GLN A 7 -7.50 -0.15 -10.68
C GLN A 7 -8.33 0.18 -9.43
N VAL A 8 -8.42 -0.78 -8.51
CA VAL A 8 -9.10 -0.60 -7.22
C VAL A 8 -8.39 0.43 -6.35
N GLY A 9 -7.05 0.45 -6.36
CA GLY A 9 -6.25 1.43 -5.63
C GLY A 9 -6.51 2.87 -6.04
N VAL A 10 -6.78 3.14 -7.32
CA VAL A 10 -7.15 4.48 -7.79
C VAL A 10 -8.41 4.99 -7.08
N ARG A 11 -9.44 4.14 -6.98
CA ARG A 11 -10.71 4.49 -6.34
C ARG A 11 -10.57 4.65 -4.83
N PHE A 12 -9.75 3.81 -4.19
CA PHE A 12 -9.45 3.97 -2.77
C PHE A 12 -8.72 5.28 -2.48
N LEU A 13 -7.78 5.70 -3.32
CA LEU A 13 -7.12 6.99 -3.17
C LEU A 13 -8.14 8.14 -3.28
N GLU A 14 -8.98 8.15 -4.32
CA GLU A 14 -9.98 9.21 -4.52
C GLU A 14 -10.92 9.35 -3.31
N LEU A 15 -11.52 8.24 -2.87
CA LEU A 15 -12.44 8.21 -1.73
C LEU A 15 -11.73 8.54 -0.41
N GLY A 16 -10.53 8.01 -0.21
CA GLY A 16 -9.72 8.27 0.98
C GLY A 16 -9.30 9.74 1.08
N MET A 17 -8.94 10.36 -0.04
CA MET A 17 -8.62 11.79 -0.12
C MET A 17 -9.85 12.65 0.18
N ALA A 18 -10.99 12.34 -0.43
CA ALA A 18 -12.23 13.07 -0.19
C ALA A 18 -12.66 13.00 1.30
N ARG A 19 -12.47 11.85 1.95
CA ARG A 19 -12.81 11.63 3.36
C ARG A 19 -11.86 12.29 4.34
N HIS A 20 -10.56 12.08 4.17
CA HIS A 20 -9.56 12.41 5.20
C HIS A 20 -8.75 13.66 4.90
N ASN A 21 -8.60 14.02 3.62
CA ASN A 21 -7.70 15.08 3.17
C ASN A 21 -8.31 15.90 2.01
N PRO A 22 -9.54 16.41 2.12
CA PRO A 22 -10.21 17.08 1.01
C PRO A 22 -9.40 18.29 0.53
N GLY A 23 -9.15 18.37 -0.78
CA GLY A 23 -8.39 19.47 -1.39
C GLY A 23 -6.88 19.45 -1.15
N LYS A 24 -6.36 18.49 -0.38
CA LYS A 24 -4.91 18.36 -0.15
C LYS A 24 -4.25 17.61 -1.30
N ARG A 25 -3.01 17.98 -1.62
CA ARG A 25 -2.12 17.20 -2.48
C ARG A 25 -0.87 16.82 -1.69
N PHE A 26 -0.50 15.55 -1.71
CA PHE A 26 0.76 15.13 -1.12
C PHE A 26 1.92 15.57 -2.02
N THR A 27 2.98 16.11 -1.40
CA THR A 27 4.17 16.61 -2.10
C THR A 27 5.41 15.78 -1.82
N ASP A 28 5.37 14.92 -0.81
CA ASP A 28 6.46 14.05 -0.43
C ASP A 28 6.00 12.59 -0.26
N PRO A 29 6.85 11.60 -0.60
CA PRO A 29 6.48 10.19 -0.53
C PRO A 29 6.16 9.70 0.89
N VAL A 30 6.81 10.28 1.91
CA VAL A 30 6.66 9.83 3.29
C VAL A 30 5.27 10.18 3.82
N SER A 31 4.76 11.37 3.53
CA SER A 31 3.44 11.82 3.96
C SER A 31 2.35 10.96 3.37
N ILE A 32 2.42 10.62 2.06
CA ILE A 32 1.44 9.72 1.48
C ILE A 32 1.58 8.31 2.03
N LEU A 33 2.80 7.78 2.21
CA LEU A 33 2.98 6.44 2.78
C LEU A 33 2.41 6.34 4.20
N LYS A 34 2.55 7.39 5.02
CA LYS A 34 1.92 7.47 6.35
C LYS A 34 0.40 7.52 6.26
N PHE A 35 -0.15 8.21 5.27
CA PHE A 35 -1.59 8.24 5.01
C PHE A 35 -2.09 6.86 4.56
N VAL A 36 -1.37 6.20 3.66
CA VAL A 36 -1.69 4.87 3.16
C VAL A 36 -1.62 3.84 4.29
N SER A 37 -0.55 3.83 5.09
CA SER A 37 -0.32 2.81 6.11
C SER A 37 -1.21 2.95 7.35
N LYS A 38 -1.84 4.10 7.58
CA LYS A 38 -2.68 4.33 8.77
C LYS A 38 -4.16 4.52 8.40
N PRO A 39 -4.66 5.72 8.08
CA PRO A 39 -6.10 5.92 7.87
C PRO A 39 -6.63 5.14 6.68
N LEU A 40 -5.92 5.09 5.55
CA LEU A 40 -6.42 4.38 4.37
C LEU A 40 -6.35 2.85 4.56
N TRP A 41 -5.27 2.32 5.16
CA TRP A 41 -5.18 0.90 5.50
C TRP A 41 -6.30 0.47 6.45
N THR A 42 -6.58 1.31 7.46
CA THR A 42 -7.65 1.03 8.43
C THR A 42 -9.01 1.05 7.76
N ASP A 43 -9.26 1.98 6.84
CA ASP A 43 -10.51 2.03 6.06
C ASP A 43 -10.67 0.80 5.16
N MET A 44 -9.58 0.26 4.60
CA MET A 44 -9.60 -0.88 3.69
C MET A 44 -9.66 -2.23 4.41
N PHE A 45 -8.93 -2.39 5.51
CA PHE A 45 -8.65 -3.69 6.13
C PHE A 45 -9.01 -3.75 7.62
N GLY A 46 -9.42 -2.64 8.23
CA GLY A 46 -9.89 -2.57 9.62
C GLY A 46 -8.78 -2.42 10.67
N HIS A 47 -7.51 -2.32 10.26
CA HIS A 47 -6.37 -2.06 11.14
C HIS A 47 -5.26 -1.31 10.39
N PRO A 48 -4.33 -0.63 11.09
CA PRO A 48 -3.19 0.01 10.45
C PRO A 48 -2.14 -1.02 10.02
N ALA A 49 -1.31 -0.64 9.04
CA ALA A 49 -0.07 -1.32 8.68
C ALA A 49 1.15 -0.62 9.29
N LYS A 50 2.24 -1.38 9.43
CA LYS A 50 3.52 -0.87 9.90
C LYS A 50 4.34 -0.34 8.72
N LEU A 51 4.72 0.93 8.77
CA LEU A 51 5.61 1.57 7.80
C LEU A 51 7.05 1.60 8.34
N ALA A 52 8.02 1.19 7.53
CA ALA A 52 9.45 1.26 7.87
C ALA A 52 10.27 1.75 6.66
N SER A 53 11.33 2.51 6.91
CA SER A 53 12.28 2.91 5.87
C SER A 53 13.30 1.81 5.60
N VAL A 54 13.72 1.67 4.34
CA VAL A 54 14.87 0.83 3.97
C VAL A 54 16.15 1.63 4.24
N SER A 55 17.08 1.07 5.01
CA SER A 55 18.35 1.73 5.33
C SER A 55 19.10 2.15 4.06
N ASN A 56 19.62 3.38 4.06
CA ASN A 56 20.38 3.97 2.94
C ASN A 56 19.63 3.94 1.58
N SER A 57 18.29 4.00 1.60
CA SER A 57 17.47 3.97 0.40
C SER A 57 16.29 4.93 0.51
N ILE A 58 15.77 5.34 -0.64
CA ILE A 58 14.51 6.09 -0.76
C ILE A 58 13.28 5.18 -0.64
N ASN A 59 13.48 3.86 -0.52
CA ASN A 59 12.44 2.85 -0.56
C ASN A 59 11.88 2.55 0.84
N TYR A 60 10.66 2.01 0.90
CA TYR A 60 9.96 1.77 2.16
C TYR A 60 9.31 0.39 2.18
N TYR A 61 9.16 -0.16 3.38
CA TYR A 61 8.37 -1.36 3.65
C TYR A 61 7.04 -0.99 4.28
N ILE A 62 5.96 -1.63 3.81
CA ILE A 62 4.68 -1.69 4.49
C ILE A 62 4.46 -3.15 4.90
N GLN A 63 4.26 -3.39 6.19
CA GLN A 63 4.05 -4.73 6.74
C GLN A 63 2.67 -4.84 7.36
N ASP A 64 2.00 -5.95 7.03
CA ASP A 64 0.71 -6.33 7.54
C ASP A 64 0.78 -7.75 8.12
N ALA A 65 0.53 -7.87 9.43
CA ALA A 65 0.63 -9.13 10.16
C ALA A 65 -0.57 -10.06 9.91
N ASN A 66 -1.72 -9.55 9.48
CA ASN A 66 -2.91 -10.38 9.27
C ASN A 66 -3.80 -9.82 8.15
N PRO A 67 -3.36 -9.93 6.87
CA PRO A 67 -4.14 -9.42 5.76
C PRO A 67 -5.47 -10.17 5.68
N ILE A 68 -6.59 -9.46 5.85
CA ILE A 68 -7.93 -10.06 5.83
C ILE A 68 -8.22 -10.82 4.51
N THR A 69 -7.55 -10.45 3.43
CA THR A 69 -7.66 -11.06 2.10
C THR A 69 -7.13 -12.48 2.03
N ASP A 70 -6.24 -12.89 2.93
CA ASP A 70 -5.73 -14.27 3.02
C ASP A 70 -6.82 -15.28 3.42
N LYS A 71 -7.94 -14.80 3.98
CA LYS A 71 -9.13 -15.63 4.27
C LYS A 71 -9.87 -16.06 3.01
N TYR A 72 -9.71 -15.31 1.91
CA TYR A 72 -10.49 -15.49 0.68
C TYR A 72 -9.65 -16.02 -0.48
N PHE A 73 -8.34 -15.77 -0.47
CA PHE A 73 -7.41 -16.22 -1.51
C PHE A 73 -6.14 -16.78 -0.88
N SER A 74 -5.36 -17.54 -1.65
CA SER A 74 -4.01 -17.93 -1.21
C SER A 74 -3.15 -16.70 -0.94
N SER A 75 -2.27 -16.76 0.07
CA SER A 75 -1.43 -15.63 0.50
C SER A 75 -0.69 -14.97 -0.66
N ARG A 76 -0.09 -15.73 -1.58
CA ARG A 76 0.58 -15.15 -2.76
C ARG A 76 -0.36 -14.32 -3.65
N THR A 77 -1.56 -14.82 -3.90
CA THR A 77 -2.56 -14.15 -4.75
C THR A 77 -3.15 -12.92 -4.05
N SER A 78 -3.43 -13.05 -2.77
CA SER A 78 -3.89 -11.99 -1.87
C SER A 78 -2.86 -10.85 -1.78
N HIS A 79 -1.59 -11.17 -1.49
CA HIS A 79 -0.53 -10.17 -1.38
C HIS A 79 -0.24 -9.52 -2.73
N SER A 80 -0.31 -10.27 -3.84
CA SER A 80 -0.22 -9.70 -5.19
C SER A 80 -1.35 -8.69 -5.46
N TYR A 81 -2.56 -8.95 -4.98
CA TYR A 81 -3.68 -8.02 -5.09
C TYR A 81 -3.45 -6.74 -4.27
N ILE A 82 -3.03 -6.87 -3.01
CA ILE A 82 -2.72 -5.72 -2.14
C ILE A 82 -1.54 -4.90 -2.70
N ALA A 83 -0.50 -5.55 -3.21
CA ALA A 83 0.62 -4.87 -3.86
C ALA A 83 0.16 -4.05 -5.08
N GLY A 84 -0.80 -4.61 -5.85
CA GLY A 84 -1.45 -3.89 -6.94
C GLY A 84 -2.17 -2.64 -6.44
N ILE A 85 -2.97 -2.75 -5.38
CA ILE A 85 -3.64 -1.61 -4.76
C ILE A 85 -2.64 -0.53 -4.35
N LEU A 86 -1.58 -0.92 -3.64
CA LEU A 86 -0.50 -0.02 -3.23
C LEU A 86 0.11 0.72 -4.41
N GLN A 87 0.49 0.00 -5.48
CA GLN A 87 1.09 0.64 -6.66
C GLN A 87 0.10 1.59 -7.34
N GLY A 88 -1.17 1.19 -7.48
CA GLY A 88 -2.22 2.03 -8.07
C GLY A 88 -2.44 3.33 -7.30
N ILE A 89 -2.44 3.27 -5.96
CA ILE A 89 -2.52 4.46 -5.10
C ILE A 89 -1.32 5.39 -5.34
N MET A 90 -0.11 4.85 -5.27
CA MET A 90 1.12 5.66 -5.35
C MET A 90 1.28 6.31 -6.72
N GLU A 91 1.02 5.57 -7.81
CA GLU A 91 1.08 6.10 -9.18
C GLU A 91 0.06 7.24 -9.40
N ASN A 92 -1.17 7.10 -8.91
CA ASN A 92 -2.22 8.12 -9.08
C ASN A 92 -2.05 9.33 -8.16
N ALA A 93 -1.30 9.17 -7.07
CA ALA A 93 -0.88 10.29 -6.24
C ALA A 93 0.35 11.04 -6.79
N GLY A 94 0.93 10.58 -7.90
CA GLY A 94 2.09 11.20 -8.54
C GLY A 94 3.44 10.70 -8.02
N PHE A 95 3.48 9.55 -7.35
CA PHE A 95 4.71 8.94 -6.84
C PHE A 95 4.95 7.60 -7.54
N PRO A 96 5.53 7.60 -8.76
CA PRO A 96 5.71 6.37 -9.53
C PRO A 96 6.64 5.38 -8.80
N CYS A 97 6.15 4.17 -8.58
CA CYS A 97 6.88 3.12 -7.88
C CYS A 97 6.60 1.73 -8.46
N THR A 98 7.39 0.75 -8.07
CA THR A 98 7.13 -0.68 -8.23
C THR A 98 6.94 -1.29 -6.84
N VAL A 99 5.94 -2.17 -6.67
CA VAL A 99 5.71 -2.84 -5.38
C VAL A 99 6.03 -4.33 -5.47
N GLU A 100 6.98 -4.77 -4.66
CA GLU A 100 7.36 -6.18 -4.52
C GLU A 100 6.75 -6.78 -3.25
N THR A 101 6.28 -8.03 -3.34
CA THR A 101 5.74 -8.78 -2.20
C THR A 101 6.79 -9.73 -1.62
N ARG A 102 6.89 -9.77 -0.29
CA ARG A 102 7.66 -10.77 0.47
C ARG A 102 6.78 -11.35 1.57
N ILE A 103 6.96 -12.63 1.85
CA ILE A 103 6.30 -13.33 2.95
C ILE A 103 7.37 -13.59 4.00
N THR A 104 7.11 -13.21 5.25
CA THR A 104 8.02 -13.51 6.36
C THR A 104 7.81 -14.93 6.87
N GLU A 105 8.74 -15.45 7.67
CA GLU A 105 8.61 -16.74 8.34
C GLU A 105 7.38 -16.81 9.27
N THR A 106 6.94 -15.66 9.78
CA THR A 106 5.73 -15.52 10.61
C THR A 106 4.43 -15.54 9.79
N GLY A 107 4.52 -15.48 8.46
CA GLY A 107 3.36 -15.41 7.56
C GLY A 107 2.88 -13.99 7.24
N ASP A 108 3.54 -12.96 7.77
CA ASP A 108 3.17 -11.56 7.54
C ASP A 108 3.40 -11.18 6.07
N ALA A 109 2.51 -10.35 5.55
CA ALA A 109 2.67 -9.74 4.24
C ALA A 109 3.58 -8.52 4.34
N VAL A 110 4.67 -8.50 3.58
CA VAL A 110 5.58 -7.37 3.48
C VAL A 110 5.61 -6.86 2.05
N PHE A 111 5.34 -5.57 1.89
CA PHE A 111 5.32 -4.87 0.62
C PHE A 111 6.49 -3.90 0.57
N LEU A 112 7.43 -4.12 -0.36
CA LEU A 112 8.54 -3.22 -0.62
C LEU A 112 8.14 -2.25 -1.73
N VAL A 113 8.05 -0.96 -1.39
CA VAL A 113 7.75 0.13 -2.31
C VAL A 113 9.07 0.70 -2.85
N LEU A 114 9.35 0.43 -4.12
CA LEU A 114 10.53 0.88 -4.85
C LEU A 114 10.19 2.11 -5.68
N PHE A 115 10.65 3.29 -5.27
CA PHE A 115 10.42 4.50 -6.05
C PHE A 115 11.30 4.52 -7.30
N LYS A 116 10.72 4.96 -8.42
CA LYS A 116 11.48 5.21 -9.65
C LYS A 116 12.34 6.46 -9.43
N LYS A 117 13.62 6.40 -9.84
CA LYS A 117 14.52 7.55 -9.84
C LYS A 117 14.13 8.56 -10.90
#